data_AF-A0A529N5V7-F1
#
_entry.id   AF-A0A529N5V7-F1
#
_cell.length_a   1.000
_cell.length_b   1.000
_cell.length_c   1.000
_cell.angle_alpha   90.00
_cell.angle_beta   90.00
_cell.angle_gamma   90.00
#
_symmetry.space_group_name_H-M   'P 1'
#
loop_
_entity.id
_entity.type
_entity.pdbx_description
1 polymer ?
#
loop_
_entity_poly.entity_id
_entity_poly.type
_entity_poly.pdbx_seq_one_letter_code
_entity_poly.pdbx_strand_id
1 'polypeptide(L)' 'FLHRTSSRVALTLPARLPELGTSEKISIYRFVQEGLNNAWRHGKGKDQAVRASMKGGRLMVEVMDGGPG' A
#
# COMPACT_ATOMS: atom_id res chain seq x y z
N PHE A 1 -13.63 10.90 -5.84
CA PHE A 1 -13.93 9.96 -6.93
C PHE A 1 -13.12 8.69 -6.71
N LEU A 2 -13.77 7.58 -6.34
CA LEU A 2 -13.15 6.26 -6.30
C LEU A 2 -13.17 5.68 -7.71
N HIS A 3 -12.07 5.81 -8.45
CA HIS A 3 -11.94 5.22 -9.77
C HIS A 3 -11.29 3.84 -9.63
N ARG A 4 -11.95 2.78 -10.11
CA ARG A 4 -11.35 1.43 -10.11
C ARG A 4 -10.38 1.34 -11.27
N THR A 5 -9.11 1.15 -10.97
CA THR A 5 -8.02 1.08 -11.97
C THR A 5 -7.90 -0.28 -12.66
N SER A 6 -8.65 -1.30 -12.17
CA SER A 6 -8.58 -2.71 -12.59
C SER A 6 -7.17 -3.33 -12.57
N SER A 7 -6.21 -2.67 -11.95
CA SER A 7 -4.85 -3.17 -11.77
C SER A 7 -4.80 -4.25 -10.70
N ARG A 8 -3.97 -5.27 -10.92
CA ARG A 8 -3.70 -6.29 -9.90
C ARG A 8 -2.70 -5.73 -8.91
N VAL A 9 -3.02 -5.87 -7.62
CA VAL A 9 -2.14 -5.44 -6.53
C VAL A 9 -1.79 -6.67 -5.71
N ALA A 10 -0.50 -6.99 -5.62
CA ALA A 10 -0.02 -8.03 -4.73
C ALA A 10 -0.07 -7.53 -3.28
N LEU A 11 -0.57 -8.36 -2.36
CA LEU A 11 -0.67 -8.01 -0.94
C LEU A 11 0.15 -8.99 -0.11
N THR A 12 1.08 -8.46 0.68
CA THR A 12 1.82 -9.23 1.69
C THR A 12 1.59 -8.62 3.06
N LEU A 13 1.21 -9.45 4.03
CA LEU A 13 0.94 -9.04 5.41
C LEU A 13 1.76 -9.91 6.38
N PRO A 14 2.15 -9.38 7.54
CA PRO A 14 2.74 -10.20 8.60
C PRO A 14 1.67 -11.12 9.19
N ALA A 15 2.09 -12.25 9.78
CA ALA A 15 1.18 -13.18 10.46
C ALA A 15 0.40 -12.53 11.62
N ARG A 16 0.97 -11.48 12.23
CA ARG A 16 0.29 -10.64 13.22
C ARG A 16 0.54 -9.17 12.93
N LEU A 17 -0.54 -8.40 12.98
CA LEU A 17 -0.49 -6.94 13.00
C LEU A 17 -0.61 -6.46 14.46
N PRO A 18 -0.01 -5.30 14.79
CA PRO A 18 -0.27 -4.67 16.07
C PRO A 18 -1.71 -4.18 16.14
N GLU A 19 -2.21 -3.97 17.36
CA GLU A 19 -3.43 -3.19 17.55
C GLU A 19 -3.19 -1.76 17.07
N LEU A 20 -4.07 -1.30 16.17
CA LEU A 20 -3.98 0.03 15.57
C LEU A 20 -5.22 0.82 15.96
N GLY A 21 -5.00 2.05 16.42
CA GLY A 21 -6.07 3.01 16.62
C GLY A 21 -6.70 3.44 15.29
N THR A 22 -7.80 4.18 15.41
CA THR A 22 -8.56 4.67 14.25
C THR A 22 -7.72 5.58 13.37
N SER A 23 -6.93 6.47 13.97
CA SER A 23 -6.08 7.43 13.26
C SER A 23 -4.99 6.74 12.44
N GLU A 24 -4.38 5.69 12.98
CA GLU A 24 -3.37 4.89 12.29
C GLU A 24 -3.99 4.13 11.11
N LYS A 25 -5.16 3.51 11.32
CA LYS A 25 -5.91 2.82 10.25
C LYS A 25 -6.26 3.76 9.11
N ILE A 26 -6.75 4.97 9.42
CA ILE A 26 -7.08 5.99 8.42
C ILE A 26 -5.82 6.45 7.68
N SER A 27 -4.73 6.71 8.41
CA SER A 27 -3.46 7.15 7.84
C SER A 27 -2.89 6.11 6.87
N ILE A 28 -2.87 4.83 7.28
CA ILE A 28 -2.41 3.72 6.44
C ILE A 28 -3.30 3.59 5.20
N TYR A 29 -4.63 3.63 5.37
CA TYR A 29 -5.56 3.55 4.24
C TYR A 29 -5.31 4.67 3.22
N ARG A 30 -5.18 5.93 3.68
CA ARG A 30 -4.94 7.08 2.80
C ARG A 30 -3.58 6.98 2.11
N PHE A 31 -2.54 6.60 2.84
CA PHE A 31 -1.20 6.39 2.30
C PHE A 31 -1.20 5.33 1.19
N VAL A 32 -1.79 4.16 1.45
CA VAL A 32 -1.87 3.08 0.46
C VAL A 32 -2.70 3.50 -0.75
N GLN A 33 -3.85 4.14 -0.53
CA GLN A 33 -4.71 4.62 -1.61
C GLN A 33 -3.98 5.61 -2.52
N GLU A 34 -3.28 6.58 -1.94
CA GLU A 34 -2.54 7.58 -2.69
C GLU A 34 -1.36 6.97 -3.45
N GLY A 35 -0.57 6.10 -2.78
CA GLY A 35 0.54 5.39 -3.41
C GLY A 35 0.12 4.57 -4.63
N LEU A 36 -0.97 3.80 -4.52
CA LEU A 36 -1.49 3.00 -5.64
C LEU A 36 -2.05 3.88 -6.77
N ASN A 37 -2.71 4.99 -6.44
CA ASN A 37 -3.18 5.93 -7.46
C ASN A 37 -2.01 6.55 -8.23
N ASN A 38 -0.91 6.89 -7.54
CA ASN A 38 0.29 7.44 -8.15
C ASN A 38 1.02 6.41 -9.00
N ALA A 39 1.19 5.18 -8.51
CA ALA A 39 1.73 4.06 -9.27
C ALA A 39 0.92 3.77 -10.55
N TRP A 40 -0.41 3.83 -10.48
CA TRP A 40 -1.24 3.69 -11.66
C TRP A 40 -1.06 4.83 -12.65
N ARG A 41 -1.05 6.08 -12.17
CA ARG A 41 -0.95 7.28 -13.01
C ARG A 41 0.40 7.41 -13.70
N HIS A 42 1.49 7.09 -13.00
CA HIS A 42 2.86 7.33 -13.46
C HIS A 42 3.57 6.04 -13.93
N GLY A 43 3.40 4.94 -13.21
CA GLY A 43 4.02 3.64 -13.51
C GLY A 43 3.16 2.72 -14.41
N LYS A 44 2.07 3.23 -14.99
CA LYS A 44 1.04 2.46 -15.73
C LYS A 44 0.44 1.30 -14.91
N GLY A 45 0.59 1.34 -13.60
CA GLY A 45 0.08 0.34 -12.68
C GLY A 45 0.73 -1.04 -12.80
N LYS A 46 1.94 -1.12 -13.36
CA LYS A 46 2.70 -2.37 -13.53
C LYS A 46 3.21 -2.89 -12.18
N ASP A 47 3.03 -4.18 -11.94
CA ASP A 47 3.57 -4.92 -10.78
C ASP A 47 3.34 -4.21 -9.43
N GLN A 48 2.17 -3.60 -9.27
CA GLN A 48 1.81 -2.92 -8.03
C GLN A 48 1.74 -3.89 -6.86
N ALA A 49 2.31 -3.47 -5.73
CA ALA A 49 2.32 -4.27 -4.52
C ALA A 49 2.19 -3.40 -3.27
N VAL A 50 1.50 -3.93 -2.28
CA VAL A 50 1.46 -3.40 -0.92
C VAL A 50 2.05 -4.44 0.01
N ARG A 51 3.07 -4.04 0.77
CA ARG A 51 3.71 -4.90 1.76
C ARG A 51 3.59 -4.26 3.13
N ALA A 52 3.05 -5.01 4.07
CA ALA A 52 3.16 -4.72 5.49
C ALA A 52 4.16 -5.68 6.13
N SER A 53 4.99 -5.17 7.04
CA SER A 53 5.93 -5.98 7.81
C SER A 53 6.15 -5.39 9.20
N MET A 54 6.63 -6.22 10.14
CA MET A 54 7.05 -5.75 11.46
C MET A 54 8.58 -5.67 11.51
N LYS A 55 9.11 -4.50 11.86
CA LYS A 55 10.56 -4.28 12.02
C LYS A 55 10.82 -3.52 13.32
N GLY A 56 11.55 -4.13 14.25
CA GLY A 56 11.87 -3.52 15.55
C GLY A 56 10.62 -3.07 16.34
N GLY A 57 9.56 -3.87 16.31
CA GLY A 57 8.29 -3.55 16.99
C GLY A 57 7.42 -2.50 16.28
N ARG A 58 7.83 -2.01 15.11
CA ARG A 58 7.07 -1.03 14.32
C ARG A 58 6.44 -1.70 13.11
N LEU A 59 5.21 -1.30 12.80
CA LEU A 59 4.57 -1.63 11.53
C LEU A 59 5.18 -0.76 10.43
N MET A 60 5.67 -1.41 9.38
CA MET A 60 6.20 -0.78 8.19
C MET A 60 5.27 -1.14 7.03
N VAL A 61 4.78 -0.11 6.33
CA VAL A 61 3.88 -0.25 5.18
C VAL A 61 4.55 0.36 3.97
N GLU A 62 4.67 -0.42 2.91
CA GLU A 62 5.34 -0.07 1.67
C GLU A 62 4.35 -0.21 0.51
N VAL A 63 4.35 0.78 -0.39
CA VAL A 63 3.67 0.69 -1.69
C VAL A 63 4.75 0.71 -2.75
N MET A 64 4.71 -0.25 -3.65
CA MET A 64 5.73 -0.48 -4.68
C MET A 64 5.04 -0.60 -6.04
N ASP A 65 5.76 -0.22 -7.08
CA ASP A 65 5.38 -0.47 -8.47
C ASP A 65 6.62 -0.80 -9.30
N GLY A 66 6.40 -1.52 -10.41
CA GLY A 66 7.45 -1.87 -11.38
C GLY A 66 7.58 -0.85 -12.52
N GLY A 67 7.05 0.36 -12.33
CA GLY A 67 7.22 1.48 -13.25
C GLY A 67 8.66 2.02 -13.24
N PRO A 68 8.98 2.93 -14.18
CA PRO A 68 10.35 3.43 -14.35
C PRO A 68 10.86 4.35 -13.22
N GLY A 69 10.00 4.75 -12.28
CA GLY A 69 10.31 5.79 -11.29
C GLY A 69 10.05 7.18 -11.84
#